data_AF-A0A259NVL4-F1
#
_entry.id   AF-A0A259NVL4-F1
#
_cell.length_a   1.000
_cell.length_b   1.000
_cell.length_c   1.000
_cell.angle_alpha   90.00
_cell.angle_beta   90.00
_cell.angle_gamma   90.00
#
_symmetry.space_group_name_H-M   'P 1'
#
loop_
_entity.id
_entity.type
_entity.pdbx_description
1 polymer ?
#
loop_
_entity_poly.entity_id
_entity_poly.type
_entity_poly.pdbx_seq_one_letter_code
_entity_poly.pdbx_strand_id
1 'polypeptide(L)'
;MKKTLLFSVGALLLAAGSYFYVNYQAEKLIASQIDVLNTSYAEMAKQGLMPAVELKYSGIRANFWRDHYRLSGLQLKVAGVGAVAEVGRLSLRGFKPGQLSEQGQLRVQELRLTDLVQLMLPPEAAQLLAESPLWLDYRYQYLPAQDQLLLQQQLQIEQSLQLDIQLQLGGVQALWQLGNELAAMDVPAQQEFSQSEAYKSRLQQAFASLTLQSGEFTLENNGYLQKLQPVLASQPATAQLAAIKPQLELYVQSTELVTERIRENLLLFISNPQRVKLSFNLQRPLTWQQLQSGELAEELTTPEQWVAFTGLLVEAN
;
A
#
# COMPACT_ATOMS: atom_id res chain seq x y z
N MET A 1 -0.39 2.13 -27.92
CA MET A 1 -1.57 2.22 -27.02
C MET A 1 -1.09 2.73 -25.67
N LYS A 2 -1.70 3.81 -25.17
CA LYS A 2 -1.31 4.46 -23.90
C LYS A 2 -1.52 3.47 -22.76
N LYS A 3 -0.41 3.01 -22.17
CA LYS A 3 -0.39 2.18 -20.97
C LYS A 3 -0.57 3.12 -19.79
N THR A 4 -1.81 3.30 -19.37
CA THR A 4 -2.12 4.04 -18.14
C THR A 4 -1.64 3.20 -16.97
N LEU A 5 -0.51 3.59 -16.38
CA LEU A 5 -0.03 3.11 -15.10
C LEU A 5 -1.04 3.55 -14.03
N LEU A 6 -2.07 2.73 -13.83
CA LEU A 6 -2.92 2.79 -12.64
C LEU A 6 -2.13 2.19 -11.47
N PHE A 7 -1.13 2.93 -11.01
CA PHE A 7 -0.51 2.69 -9.70
C PHE A 7 -1.42 3.27 -8.60
N SER A 8 -1.37 2.63 -7.44
CA SER A 8 -1.79 3.15 -6.13
C SER A 8 -3.27 3.44 -5.86
N VAL A 9 -4.13 2.43 -6.02
CA VAL A 9 -5.26 2.13 -5.07
C VAL A 9 -5.55 0.62 -5.10
N GLY A 10 -5.37 -0.04 -6.26
CA GLY A 10 -5.60 -1.49 -6.42
C GLY A 10 -4.71 -2.40 -5.58
N ALA A 11 -3.54 -1.94 -5.14
CA ALA A 11 -2.65 -2.70 -4.25
C ALA A 11 -3.20 -2.83 -2.81
N LEU A 12 -4.12 -1.95 -2.39
CA LEU A 12 -4.77 -2.03 -1.08
C LEU A 12 -5.94 -3.04 -1.06
N LEU A 13 -6.54 -3.31 -2.22
CA LEU A 13 -7.63 -4.30 -2.35
C LEU A 13 -7.12 -5.71 -2.68
N LEU A 14 -5.95 -5.84 -3.31
CA LEU A 14 -5.33 -7.14 -3.60
C LEU A 14 -4.82 -7.87 -2.35
N ALA A 15 -4.72 -7.16 -1.20
CA ALA A 15 -4.44 -7.76 0.10
C ALA A 15 -5.71 -8.15 0.89
N ALA A 16 -6.90 -7.73 0.45
CA ALA A 16 -8.17 -7.95 1.15
C ALA A 16 -9.08 -9.01 0.46
N GLY A 17 -8.74 -9.45 -0.74
CA GLY A 17 -9.61 -10.28 -1.59
C GLY A 17 -9.35 -11.78 -1.57
N SER A 18 -8.85 -12.38 -0.48
CA SER A 18 -8.51 -13.81 -0.48
C SER A 18 -9.25 -14.58 0.65
N TYR A 19 -10.29 -15.32 0.24
CA TYR A 19 -11.40 -15.79 1.08
C TYR A 19 -11.51 -17.36 1.17
N PHE A 20 -11.44 -17.89 2.41
CA PHE A 20 -12.07 -19.04 3.18
C PHE A 20 -12.25 -20.52 2.76
N TYR A 21 -11.87 -21.42 3.71
CA TYR A 21 -12.59 -22.48 4.45
C TYR A 21 -11.61 -23.20 5.45
N VAL A 22 -12.08 -23.86 6.52
CA VAL A 22 -11.63 -23.66 7.93
C VAL A 22 -10.43 -24.50 8.48
N ASN A 23 -9.53 -23.82 9.23
CA ASN A 23 -8.31 -24.25 9.96
C ASN A 23 -7.33 -25.24 9.29
N TYR A 24 -7.74 -26.46 8.97
CA TYR A 24 -6.95 -27.38 8.14
C TYR A 24 -7.07 -27.02 6.64
N GLN A 25 -8.23 -26.49 6.24
CA GLN A 25 -8.44 -25.96 4.89
C GLN A 25 -7.87 -24.53 4.75
N ALA A 26 -7.74 -23.76 5.84
CA ALA A 26 -7.21 -22.39 5.76
C ALA A 26 -5.70 -22.38 5.49
N GLU A 27 -4.99 -23.36 6.06
CA GLU A 27 -3.62 -23.68 5.68
C GLU A 27 -3.55 -24.13 4.21
N LYS A 28 -4.44 -25.05 3.78
CA LYS A 28 -4.52 -25.49 2.37
C LYS A 28 -4.97 -24.41 1.39
N LEU A 29 -5.69 -23.39 1.82
CA LEU A 29 -6.19 -22.30 0.98
C LEU A 29 -5.19 -21.18 0.83
N ILE A 30 -4.46 -20.83 1.89
CA ILE A 30 -3.29 -19.97 1.76
C ILE A 30 -2.25 -20.68 0.89
N ALA A 31 -2.05 -21.99 1.08
CA ALA A 31 -1.24 -22.81 0.20
C ALA A 31 -1.75 -22.80 -1.25
N SER A 32 -3.05 -23.06 -1.49
CA SER A 32 -3.61 -23.12 -2.84
C SER A 32 -3.66 -21.75 -3.52
N GLN A 33 -3.83 -20.66 -2.78
CA GLN A 33 -3.73 -19.30 -3.32
C GLN A 33 -2.29 -18.98 -3.68
N ILE A 34 -1.32 -19.40 -2.87
CA ILE A 34 0.09 -19.34 -3.24
C ILE A 34 0.36 -20.19 -4.50
N ASP A 35 -0.26 -21.37 -4.64
CA ASP A 35 -0.14 -22.21 -5.83
C ASP A 35 -0.81 -21.58 -7.07
N VAL A 36 -1.97 -20.94 -6.91
CA VAL A 36 -2.66 -20.19 -7.98
C VAL A 36 -1.84 -18.98 -8.39
N LEU A 37 -1.29 -18.22 -7.42
CA LEU A 37 -0.38 -17.11 -7.69
C LEU A 37 0.88 -17.60 -8.41
N ASN A 38 1.48 -18.70 -7.96
CA ASN A 38 2.63 -19.33 -8.62
C ASN A 38 2.27 -19.78 -10.05
N THR A 39 1.08 -20.33 -10.26
CA THR A 39 0.58 -20.71 -11.59
C THR A 39 0.43 -19.49 -12.48
N SER A 40 -0.17 -18.42 -11.97
CA SER A 40 -0.32 -17.14 -12.68
C SER A 40 1.02 -16.49 -13.00
N TYR A 41 1.97 -16.48 -12.05
CA TYR A 41 3.34 -16.02 -12.27
C TYR A 41 4.07 -16.87 -13.32
N ALA A 42 3.86 -18.20 -13.31
CA ALA A 42 4.42 -19.09 -14.31
C ALA A 42 3.83 -18.84 -15.71
N GLU A 43 2.53 -18.55 -15.82
CA GLU A 43 1.88 -18.19 -17.09
C GLU A 43 2.38 -16.83 -17.62
N MET A 44 2.44 -15.82 -16.76
CA MET A 44 2.99 -14.50 -17.13
C MET A 44 4.47 -14.61 -17.53
N ALA A 45 5.25 -15.47 -16.89
CA ALA A 45 6.63 -15.74 -17.27
C ALA A 45 6.76 -16.45 -18.63
N LYS A 46 5.89 -17.43 -18.92
CA LYS A 46 5.81 -18.07 -20.24
C LYS A 46 5.45 -17.09 -21.36
N GLN A 47 4.66 -16.06 -21.04
CA GLN A 47 4.31 -14.97 -21.95
C GLN A 47 5.40 -13.89 -22.06
N GLY A 48 6.52 -14.04 -21.34
CA GLY A 48 7.64 -13.08 -21.35
C GLY A 48 7.33 -11.76 -20.65
N LEU A 49 6.25 -11.68 -19.86
CA LEU A 49 5.82 -10.46 -19.17
C LEU A 49 6.61 -10.18 -17.89
N MET A 50 7.18 -11.22 -17.27
CA MET A 50 7.97 -11.14 -16.05
C MET A 50 8.95 -12.33 -15.93
N PRO A 51 10.02 -12.24 -15.12
CA PRO A 51 10.81 -13.41 -14.76
C PRO A 51 9.97 -14.43 -13.97
N ALA A 52 10.31 -15.71 -14.04
CA ALA A 52 9.59 -16.75 -13.29
C ALA A 52 9.80 -16.57 -11.77
N VAL A 53 8.71 -16.33 -11.06
CA VAL A 53 8.66 -16.07 -9.62
C VAL A 53 7.90 -17.20 -8.93
N GLU A 54 8.38 -17.64 -7.77
CA GLU A 54 7.77 -18.66 -6.93
C GLU A 54 7.73 -18.20 -5.46
N LEU A 55 6.59 -18.34 -4.81
CA LEU A 55 6.40 -18.14 -3.38
C LEU A 55 6.50 -19.48 -2.65
N LYS A 56 7.33 -19.57 -1.62
CA LYS A 56 7.43 -20.73 -0.70
C LYS A 56 7.19 -20.31 0.74
N TYR A 57 6.70 -21.19 1.60
CA TYR A 57 6.46 -20.89 3.01
C TYR A 57 6.87 -22.06 3.90
N SER A 58 7.19 -21.78 5.18
CA SER A 58 7.64 -22.80 6.13
C SER A 58 6.54 -23.32 7.06
N GLY A 59 5.49 -22.53 7.28
CA GLY A 59 4.34 -22.98 8.07
C GLY A 59 3.19 -22.00 8.05
N ILE A 60 1.98 -22.56 8.14
CA ILE A 60 0.73 -21.81 8.28
C ILE A 60 0.09 -22.27 9.59
N ARG A 61 -0.55 -21.35 10.31
CA ARG A 61 -1.35 -21.63 11.50
C ARG A 61 -2.61 -20.79 11.47
N ALA A 62 -3.75 -21.40 11.77
CA ALA A 62 -5.04 -20.73 11.83
C ALA A 62 -5.69 -20.89 13.21
N ASN A 63 -6.25 -19.80 13.74
CA ASN A 63 -7.09 -19.81 14.94
C ASN A 63 -8.45 -19.19 14.64
N PHE A 64 -9.37 -20.07 14.26
CA PHE A 64 -10.78 -19.76 13.96
C PHE A 64 -11.51 -18.98 15.06
N TRP A 65 -11.34 -19.35 16.33
CA TRP A 65 -12.11 -18.72 17.43
C TRP A 65 -11.74 -17.26 17.68
N ARG A 66 -10.61 -16.80 17.14
CA ARG A 66 -10.10 -15.43 17.29
C ARG A 66 -9.93 -14.74 15.94
N ASP A 67 -10.46 -15.32 14.87
CA ASP A 67 -10.33 -14.84 13.50
C ASP A 67 -8.88 -14.47 13.12
N HIS A 68 -7.89 -15.23 13.62
CA HIS A 68 -6.47 -14.88 13.54
C HIS A 68 -5.69 -15.95 12.78
N TYR A 69 -5.04 -15.53 11.69
CA TYR A 69 -4.22 -16.39 10.83
C TYR A 69 -2.77 -15.95 10.87
N ARG A 70 -1.86 -16.91 10.74
CA ARG A 70 -0.42 -16.67 10.76
C ARG A 70 0.29 -17.51 9.70
N LEU A 71 1.00 -16.86 8.80
CA LEU A 71 1.95 -17.46 7.86
C LEU A 71 3.37 -17.12 8.33
N SER A 72 4.27 -18.09 8.33
CA SER A 72 5.66 -17.92 8.78
C SER A 72 6.64 -18.32 7.67
N GLY A 73 7.76 -17.60 7.60
CA GLY A 73 8.86 -17.88 6.68
C GLY A 73 8.44 -17.92 5.21
N LEU A 74 7.64 -16.93 4.77
CA LEU A 74 7.28 -16.79 3.36
C LEU A 74 8.48 -16.24 2.59
N GLN A 75 8.95 -16.96 1.59
CA GLN A 75 10.08 -16.64 0.73
C GLN A 75 9.60 -16.37 -0.70
N LEU A 76 10.06 -15.25 -1.26
CA LEU A 76 9.94 -14.95 -2.68
C LEU A 76 11.18 -15.48 -3.39
N LYS A 77 11.01 -16.32 -4.42
CA LYS A 77 12.09 -16.89 -5.21
C LYS A 77 11.96 -16.47 -6.67
N VAL A 78 13.09 -16.20 -7.31
CA VAL A 78 13.18 -15.89 -8.73
C VAL A 78 14.02 -16.98 -9.41
N ALA A 79 13.52 -17.55 -10.50
CA ALA A 79 14.22 -18.60 -11.23
C ALA A 79 15.59 -18.09 -11.71
N GLY A 80 16.64 -18.89 -11.49
CA GLY A 80 18.02 -18.53 -11.80
C GLY A 80 18.73 -17.63 -10.78
N VAL A 81 18.00 -17.04 -9.82
CA VAL A 81 18.57 -16.19 -8.75
C VAL A 81 18.42 -16.84 -7.37
N GLY A 82 17.33 -17.58 -7.15
CA GLY A 82 17.01 -18.16 -5.84
C GLY A 82 16.10 -17.27 -5.00
N ALA A 83 16.11 -17.43 -3.69
CA ALA A 83 15.28 -16.63 -2.79
C ALA A 83 15.81 -15.18 -2.76
N VAL A 84 14.91 -14.21 -2.91
CA VAL A 84 15.22 -12.76 -3.00
C VAL A 84 14.67 -11.94 -1.84
N ALA A 85 13.58 -12.38 -1.23
CA ALA A 85 13.01 -11.76 -0.04
C ALA A 85 12.40 -12.82 0.88
N GLU A 86 12.37 -12.52 2.17
CA GLU A 86 11.74 -13.33 3.20
C GLU A 86 10.87 -12.44 4.11
N VAL A 87 9.69 -12.96 4.45
CA VAL A 87 8.79 -12.42 5.45
C VAL A 87 8.82 -13.36 6.66
N GLY A 88 9.30 -12.86 7.79
CA GLY A 88 9.34 -13.62 9.03
C GLY A 88 7.95 -14.03 9.49
N ARG A 89 7.00 -13.09 9.49
CA ARG A 89 5.60 -13.37 9.87
C ARG A 89 4.60 -12.52 9.11
N LEU A 90 3.54 -13.15 8.62
CA LEU A 90 2.34 -12.48 8.15
C LEU A 90 1.17 -12.89 9.04
N SER A 91 0.40 -11.93 9.53
CA SER A 91 -0.78 -12.16 10.37
C SER A 91 -2.01 -11.46 9.80
N LEU A 92 -3.15 -12.14 9.81
CA LEU A 92 -4.43 -11.58 9.39
C LEU A 92 -5.43 -11.66 10.54
N ARG A 93 -6.22 -10.60 10.76
CA ARG A 93 -7.34 -10.56 11.71
C ARG A 93 -8.62 -10.03 11.05
N GLY A 94 -9.78 -10.38 11.60
CA GLY A 94 -11.07 -9.91 11.10
C GLY A 94 -11.60 -10.75 9.94
N PHE A 95 -11.50 -12.05 10.10
CA PHE A 95 -11.85 -13.05 9.09
C PHE A 95 -13.11 -13.80 9.53
N LYS A 96 -14.27 -13.49 8.94
CA LYS A 96 -15.56 -14.19 9.16
C LYS A 96 -15.99 -15.07 7.96
N PRO A 97 -16.31 -16.37 8.13
CA PRO A 97 -16.76 -17.20 7.01
C PRO A 97 -18.10 -16.73 6.47
N GLY A 98 -18.21 -16.68 5.15
CA GLY A 98 -19.40 -16.34 4.36
C GLY A 98 -19.56 -14.85 4.07
N GLN A 99 -18.73 -14.01 4.69
CA GLN A 99 -19.00 -12.58 4.77
C GLN A 99 -17.72 -11.77 4.97
N LEU A 100 -17.65 -10.57 4.41
CA LEU A 100 -16.65 -9.60 4.81
C LEU A 100 -16.91 -9.16 6.25
N SER A 101 -15.88 -9.26 7.09
CA SER A 101 -15.89 -8.64 8.40
C SER A 101 -15.92 -7.13 8.24
N GLU A 102 -16.69 -6.44 9.07
CA GLU A 102 -16.70 -4.97 9.13
C GLU A 102 -15.35 -4.39 9.58
N GLN A 103 -14.46 -5.21 10.15
CA GLN A 103 -13.11 -4.79 10.51
C GLN A 103 -12.11 -5.86 10.10
N GLY A 104 -10.94 -5.45 9.65
CA GLY A 104 -9.86 -6.36 9.30
C GLY A 104 -8.48 -5.74 9.47
N GLN A 105 -7.49 -6.61 9.59
CA GLN A 105 -6.10 -6.21 9.76
C GLN A 105 -5.16 -7.21 9.07
N LEU A 106 -4.21 -6.69 8.29
CA LEU A 106 -3.06 -7.42 7.77
C LEU A 106 -1.80 -6.86 8.40
N ARG A 107 -0.99 -7.73 9.01
CA ARG A 107 0.31 -7.38 9.57
C ARG A 107 1.41 -8.21 8.95
N VAL A 108 2.34 -7.56 8.26
CA VAL A 108 3.60 -8.14 7.78
C VAL A 108 4.70 -7.71 8.75
N GLN A 109 5.43 -8.67 9.31
CA GLN A 109 6.53 -8.44 10.22
C GLN A 109 7.80 -9.05 9.64
N GLU A 110 8.90 -8.32 9.76
CA GLU A 110 10.22 -8.72 9.32
C GLU A 110 10.27 -9.10 7.84
N LEU A 111 9.80 -8.21 6.95
CA LEU A 111 10.15 -8.29 5.54
C LEU A 111 11.61 -7.86 5.36
N ARG A 112 12.42 -8.74 4.78
CA ARG A 112 13.86 -8.53 4.55
C ARG A 112 14.29 -9.14 3.23
N LEU A 113 15.32 -8.56 2.61
CA LEU A 113 16.00 -9.19 1.48
C LEU A 113 16.83 -10.37 1.97
N THR A 114 16.94 -11.40 1.15
CA THR A 114 17.79 -12.56 1.48
C THR A 114 19.27 -12.21 1.40
N ASP A 115 20.10 -12.99 2.10
CA ASP A 115 21.56 -12.85 2.09
C ASP A 115 22.14 -12.88 0.67
N LEU A 116 21.56 -13.71 -0.21
CA LEU A 116 21.98 -13.80 -1.61
C LEU A 116 21.78 -12.48 -2.37
N VAL A 117 20.67 -11.77 -2.13
CA VAL A 117 20.44 -10.45 -2.72
C VAL A 117 21.33 -9.40 -2.09
N GLN A 118 21.54 -9.48 -0.77
CA GLN A 118 22.45 -8.57 -0.08
C GLN A 118 23.89 -8.66 -0.64
N LEU A 119 24.35 -9.86 -1.02
CA LEU A 119 25.67 -10.06 -1.66
C LEU A 119 25.77 -9.44 -3.07
N MET A 120 24.65 -9.19 -3.74
CA MET A 120 24.62 -8.52 -5.05
C MET A 120 24.55 -6.99 -4.94
N LEU A 121 24.35 -6.47 -3.73
CA LEU A 121 24.30 -5.03 -3.47
C LEU A 121 25.68 -4.52 -3.04
N PRO A 122 25.97 -3.23 -3.26
CA PRO A 122 27.15 -2.62 -2.67
C PRO A 122 27.14 -2.78 -1.14
N PRO A 123 28.31 -2.96 -0.49
CA PRO A 123 28.39 -3.33 0.93
C PRO A 123 27.60 -2.39 1.85
N GLU A 124 27.65 -1.09 1.57
CA GLU A 124 26.96 -0.03 2.34
C GLU A 124 25.43 -0.16 2.24
N ALA A 125 24.92 -0.54 1.06
CA ALA A 125 23.49 -0.75 0.84
C ALA A 125 23.01 -2.10 1.40
N ALA A 126 23.85 -3.14 1.27
CA ALA A 126 23.60 -4.45 1.85
C ALA A 126 23.46 -4.35 3.37
N GLN A 127 24.40 -3.66 4.03
CA GLN A 127 24.39 -3.45 5.47
C GLN A 127 23.15 -2.69 5.93
N LEU A 128 22.84 -1.55 5.28
CA LEU A 128 21.67 -0.75 5.65
C LEU A 128 20.38 -1.57 5.53
N LEU A 129 20.21 -2.34 4.46
CA LEU A 129 19.00 -3.14 4.24
C LEU A 129 18.92 -4.36 5.17
N ALA A 130 20.06 -4.97 5.52
CA ALA A 130 20.11 -6.06 6.48
C ALA A 130 19.65 -5.61 7.88
N GLU A 131 20.00 -4.39 8.28
CA GLU A 131 19.64 -3.77 9.56
C GLU A 131 18.21 -3.20 9.57
N SER A 132 17.50 -3.24 8.43
CA SER A 132 16.26 -2.49 8.21
C SER A 132 15.07 -3.40 7.87
N PRO A 133 14.66 -4.29 8.78
CA PRO A 133 13.47 -5.10 8.56
C PRO A 133 12.23 -4.20 8.43
N LEU A 134 11.46 -4.43 7.39
CA LEU A 134 10.25 -3.66 7.10
C LEU A 134 9.03 -4.34 7.71
N TRP A 135 8.25 -3.56 8.44
CA TRP A 135 6.99 -3.94 9.04
C TRP A 135 5.87 -3.16 8.37
N LEU A 136 4.75 -3.82 8.11
CA LEU A 136 3.55 -3.22 7.52
C LEU A 136 2.35 -3.65 8.36
N ASP A 137 1.51 -2.70 8.77
CA ASP A 137 0.23 -2.95 9.44
C ASP A 137 -0.85 -2.19 8.68
N TYR A 138 -1.72 -2.92 8.00
CA TYR A 138 -2.89 -2.38 7.32
C TYR A 138 -4.14 -2.76 8.11
N ARG A 139 -5.04 -1.81 8.31
CA ARG A 139 -6.31 -1.99 9.01
C ARG A 139 -7.41 -1.30 8.24
N TYR A 140 -8.60 -1.88 8.32
CA TYR A 140 -9.80 -1.22 7.84
C TYR A 140 -10.95 -1.40 8.82
N GLN A 141 -11.89 -0.45 8.78
CA GLN A 141 -13.17 -0.52 9.45
C GLN A 141 -14.26 0.04 8.54
N TYR A 142 -15.22 -0.80 8.17
CA TYR A 142 -16.43 -0.44 7.46
C TYR A 142 -17.55 -0.08 8.45
N LEU A 143 -18.22 1.03 8.18
CA LEU A 143 -19.32 1.58 8.96
C LEU A 143 -20.59 1.59 8.10
N PRO A 144 -21.40 0.51 8.10
CA PRO A 144 -22.52 0.35 7.16
C PRO A 144 -23.56 1.47 7.25
N ALA A 145 -23.87 1.94 8.46
CA ALA A 145 -24.87 2.98 8.70
C ALA A 145 -24.47 4.34 8.10
N GLN A 146 -23.18 4.56 7.85
CA GLN A 146 -22.64 5.81 7.33
C GLN A 146 -22.15 5.67 5.88
N ASP A 147 -22.19 4.46 5.33
CA ASP A 147 -21.57 4.11 4.05
C ASP A 147 -20.10 4.58 3.97
N GLN A 148 -19.34 4.30 5.03
CA GLN A 148 -17.96 4.77 5.20
C GLN A 148 -16.98 3.62 5.42
N LEU A 149 -15.76 3.80 4.90
CA LEU A 149 -14.61 2.93 5.14
C LEU A 149 -13.46 3.76 5.71
N LEU A 150 -13.03 3.42 6.92
CA LEU A 150 -11.82 3.94 7.54
C LEU A 150 -10.67 3.00 7.18
N LEU A 151 -9.61 3.54 6.59
CA LEU A 151 -8.40 2.82 6.25
C LEU A 151 -7.23 3.36 7.07
N GLN A 152 -6.39 2.47 7.57
CA GLN A 152 -5.16 2.82 8.25
C GLN A 152 -4.04 1.93 7.73
N GLN A 153 -2.90 2.52 7.37
CA GLN A 153 -1.70 1.80 6.95
C GLN A 153 -0.51 2.39 7.69
N GLN A 154 0.27 1.54 8.35
CA GLN A 154 1.53 1.89 8.99
C GLN A 154 2.64 1.08 8.32
N LEU A 155 3.62 1.77 7.78
CA LEU A 155 4.89 1.22 7.32
C LEU A 155 5.96 1.62 8.33
N GLN A 156 6.75 0.66 8.79
CA GLN A 156 7.81 0.92 9.77
C GLN A 156 9.09 0.21 9.35
N ILE A 157 10.21 0.91 9.41
CA ILE A 157 11.55 0.37 9.22
C ILE A 157 12.24 0.41 10.58
N GLU A 158 12.22 -0.74 11.27
CA GLU A 158 12.73 -0.88 12.64
C GLU A 158 12.20 0.25 13.55
N GLN A 159 13.03 1.03 14.24
CA GLN A 159 12.58 2.24 14.98
C GLN A 159 13.00 3.53 14.27
N SER A 160 13.63 3.40 13.10
CA SER A 160 14.34 4.46 12.40
C SER A 160 13.45 5.27 11.44
N LEU A 161 12.36 4.68 10.94
CA LEU A 161 11.39 5.35 10.07
C LEU A 161 9.99 4.76 10.31
N GLN A 162 8.97 5.62 10.34
CA GLN A 162 7.57 5.23 10.37
C GLN A 162 6.78 6.14 9.42
N LEU A 163 5.90 5.54 8.64
CA LEU A 163 4.94 6.22 7.78
C LEU A 163 3.54 5.71 8.11
N ASP A 164 2.70 6.58 8.62
CA ASP A 164 1.29 6.34 8.88
C ASP A 164 0.43 7.03 7.84
N ILE A 165 -0.57 6.31 7.34
CA ILE A 165 -1.55 6.78 6.39
C ILE A 165 -2.92 6.43 6.95
N GLN A 166 -3.81 7.41 7.05
CA GLN A 166 -5.20 7.21 7.43
C GLN A 166 -6.10 7.86 6.38
N LEU A 167 -7.13 7.16 5.93
CA LEU A 167 -8.08 7.66 4.93
C LEU A 167 -9.50 7.35 5.36
N GLN A 168 -10.40 8.28 5.11
CA GLN A 168 -11.84 8.09 5.23
C GLN A 168 -12.47 8.16 3.85
N LEU A 169 -13.10 7.06 3.44
CA LEU A 169 -13.78 6.92 2.17
C LEU A 169 -15.29 6.83 2.40
N GLY A 170 -16.09 7.39 1.49
CA GLY A 170 -17.54 7.22 1.44
C GLY A 170 -18.00 6.56 0.12
N GLY A 171 -19.27 6.20 0.03
CA GLY A 171 -19.81 5.59 -1.20
C GLY A 171 -19.31 4.17 -1.44
N VAL A 172 -19.01 3.45 -0.35
CA VAL A 172 -18.28 2.17 -0.37
C VAL A 172 -19.19 0.95 -0.42
N GLN A 173 -20.50 1.12 -0.24
CA GLN A 173 -21.48 0.05 -0.15
C GLN A 173 -21.44 -0.88 -1.37
N ALA A 174 -21.35 -0.32 -2.58
CA ALA A 174 -21.27 -1.11 -3.81
C ALA A 174 -20.02 -1.99 -3.84
N LEU A 175 -18.88 -1.45 -3.41
CA LEU A 175 -17.62 -2.19 -3.29
C LEU A 175 -17.74 -3.27 -2.19
N TRP A 176 -18.38 -2.93 -1.07
CA TRP A 176 -18.59 -3.84 0.05
C TRP A 176 -19.52 -5.01 -0.31
N GLN A 177 -20.59 -4.74 -1.07
CA GLN A 177 -21.51 -5.75 -1.59
C GLN A 177 -20.80 -6.68 -2.58
N LEU A 178 -20.04 -6.13 -3.54
CA LEU A 178 -19.25 -6.92 -4.47
C LEU A 178 -18.27 -7.83 -3.73
N GLY A 179 -17.59 -7.30 -2.71
CA GLY A 179 -16.69 -8.09 -1.88
C GLY A 179 -17.40 -9.16 -1.05
N ASN A 180 -18.61 -8.90 -0.53
CA ASN A 180 -19.43 -9.90 0.16
C ASN A 180 -19.92 -11.01 -0.78
N GLU A 181 -20.29 -10.67 -2.02
CA GLU A 181 -20.72 -11.66 -3.01
C GLU A 181 -19.57 -12.57 -3.42
N LEU A 182 -18.38 -12.00 -3.66
CA LEU A 182 -17.16 -12.77 -3.87
C LEU A 182 -16.86 -13.66 -2.67
N ALA A 183 -16.99 -13.11 -1.46
CA ALA A 183 -16.90 -13.86 -0.22
C ALA A 183 -18.00 -14.91 -0.05
N ALA A 184 -19.08 -14.93 -0.82
CA ALA A 184 -20.06 -16.01 -0.75
C ALA A 184 -19.73 -17.16 -1.72
N MET A 185 -18.92 -16.89 -2.76
CA MET A 185 -18.57 -17.85 -3.81
C MET A 185 -17.46 -18.82 -3.38
N ASP A 186 -17.39 -19.99 -4.03
CA ASP A 186 -16.25 -20.90 -3.90
C ASP A 186 -15.06 -20.47 -4.77
N VAL A 187 -13.87 -21.01 -4.52
CA VAL A 187 -12.62 -20.56 -5.18
C VAL A 187 -12.67 -20.67 -6.71
N PRO A 188 -13.13 -21.79 -7.32
CA PRO A 188 -13.24 -21.88 -8.78
C PRO A 188 -14.20 -20.83 -9.37
N ALA A 189 -15.39 -20.64 -8.77
CA ALA A 189 -16.34 -19.64 -9.24
C ALA A 189 -15.81 -18.21 -9.06
N GLN A 190 -15.10 -17.92 -7.97
CA GLN A 190 -14.43 -16.62 -7.78
C GLN A 190 -13.43 -16.34 -8.89
N GLN A 191 -12.60 -17.33 -9.26
CA GLN A 191 -11.61 -17.18 -10.31
C GLN A 191 -12.27 -16.90 -11.66
N GLU A 192 -13.26 -17.71 -12.03
CA GLU A 192 -14.02 -17.51 -13.27
C GLU A 192 -14.71 -16.15 -13.29
N PHE A 193 -15.38 -15.77 -12.21
CA PHE A 193 -16.06 -14.49 -12.10
C PHE A 193 -15.09 -13.32 -12.14
N SER A 194 -13.95 -13.38 -11.45
CA SER A 194 -12.93 -12.32 -11.43
C SER A 194 -12.29 -12.05 -12.80
N GLN A 195 -12.36 -13.02 -13.72
CA GLN A 195 -11.87 -12.89 -15.09
C GLN A 195 -12.96 -12.37 -16.06
N SER A 196 -14.22 -12.38 -15.62
CA SER A 196 -15.37 -11.96 -16.44
C SER A 196 -15.43 -10.44 -16.67
N GLU A 197 -16.02 -10.04 -17.79
CA GLU A 197 -16.32 -8.63 -18.05
C GLU A 197 -17.36 -8.07 -17.07
N ALA A 198 -18.25 -8.91 -16.55
CA ALA A 198 -19.22 -8.52 -15.53
C ALA A 198 -18.54 -8.05 -14.25
N TYR A 199 -17.51 -8.76 -13.79
CA TYR A 199 -16.71 -8.34 -12.63
C TYR A 199 -16.01 -7.01 -12.90
N LYS A 200 -15.35 -6.86 -14.06
CA LYS A 200 -14.65 -5.61 -14.42
C LYS A 200 -15.60 -4.41 -14.45
N SER A 201 -16.78 -4.57 -15.05
CA SER A 201 -17.80 -3.51 -15.13
C SER A 201 -18.32 -3.11 -13.74
N ARG A 202 -18.67 -4.09 -12.90
CA ARG A 202 -19.15 -3.83 -11.53
C ARG A 202 -18.08 -3.20 -10.66
N LEU A 203 -16.82 -3.64 -10.80
CA LEU A 203 -15.69 -3.05 -10.11
C LEU A 203 -15.50 -1.59 -10.52
N GLN A 204 -15.53 -1.29 -11.82
CA GLN A 204 -15.44 0.09 -12.32
C GLN A 204 -16.56 0.97 -11.77
N GLN A 205 -17.80 0.48 -11.76
CA GLN A 205 -18.95 1.21 -11.18
C GLN A 205 -18.78 1.45 -9.68
N ALA A 206 -18.34 0.43 -8.93
CA ALA A 206 -18.08 0.56 -7.50
C ALA A 206 -16.95 1.55 -7.20
N PHE A 207 -15.88 1.59 -8.02
CA PHE A 207 -14.83 2.60 -7.89
C PHE A 207 -15.33 4.00 -8.24
N ALA A 208 -16.22 4.13 -9.22
CA ALA A 208 -16.77 5.44 -9.59
C ALA A 208 -17.60 6.07 -8.47
N SER A 209 -18.24 5.26 -7.61
CA SER A 209 -19.00 5.76 -6.45
C SER A 209 -18.14 6.08 -5.23
N LEU A 210 -16.88 5.62 -5.18
CA LEU A 210 -15.99 5.91 -4.06
C LEU A 210 -15.67 7.39 -4.02
N THR A 211 -15.85 7.96 -2.83
CA THR A 211 -15.48 9.34 -2.55
C THR A 211 -14.43 9.41 -1.47
N LEU A 212 -13.43 10.26 -1.66
CA LEU A 212 -12.49 10.63 -0.60
C LEU A 212 -13.11 11.73 0.25
N GLN A 213 -13.07 11.60 1.57
CA GLN A 213 -13.62 12.59 2.51
C GLN A 213 -12.50 13.32 3.26
N SER A 214 -11.63 12.56 3.91
CA SER A 214 -10.54 13.08 4.72
C SER A 214 -9.36 12.11 4.73
N GLY A 215 -8.22 12.58 5.20
CA GLY A 215 -7.06 11.74 5.40
C GLY A 215 -5.92 12.42 6.13
N GLU A 216 -4.99 11.59 6.56
CA GLU A 216 -3.81 11.98 7.31
C GLU A 216 -2.61 11.14 6.84
N PHE A 217 -1.48 11.80 6.62
CA PHE A 217 -0.21 11.17 6.30
C PHE A 217 0.82 11.70 7.29
N THR A 218 1.44 10.82 8.07
CA THR A 218 2.50 11.19 9.01
C THR A 218 3.74 10.39 8.69
N LEU A 219 4.84 11.07 8.41
CA LEU A 219 6.17 10.47 8.29
C LEU A 219 6.99 10.89 9.51
N GLU A 220 7.46 9.92 10.28
CA GLU A 220 8.41 10.09 11.38
C GLU A 220 9.73 9.45 10.98
N ASN A 221 10.79 10.24 10.91
CA ASN A 221 12.12 9.83 10.54
C ASN A 221 13.08 10.05 11.72
N ASN A 222 13.38 8.95 12.40
CA ASN A 222 14.31 8.87 13.52
C ASN A 222 15.75 8.59 13.03
N GLY A 223 16.17 9.29 11.98
CA GLY A 223 17.54 9.21 11.45
C GLY A 223 17.73 8.29 10.24
N TYR A 224 16.70 7.56 9.77
CA TYR A 224 16.83 6.64 8.64
C TYR A 224 17.21 7.34 7.34
N LEU A 225 16.56 8.45 7.00
CA LEU A 225 16.85 9.20 5.77
C LEU A 225 18.30 9.73 5.74
N GLN A 226 18.83 10.11 6.90
CA GLN A 226 20.21 10.57 7.06
C GLN A 226 21.22 9.43 6.85
N LYS A 227 20.86 8.19 7.21
CA LYS A 227 21.65 6.99 6.89
C LYS A 227 21.53 6.58 5.42
N LEU A 228 20.34 6.72 4.84
CA LEU A 228 20.04 6.31 3.45
C LEU A 228 20.71 7.22 2.42
N GLN A 229 20.74 8.54 2.67
CA GLN A 229 21.28 9.52 1.72
C GLN A 229 22.72 9.24 1.24
N PRO A 230 23.71 9.01 2.13
CA PRO A 230 25.09 8.72 1.67
C PRO A 230 25.18 7.42 0.88
N VAL A 231 24.41 6.39 1.24
CA VAL A 231 24.35 5.11 0.52
C VAL A 231 23.79 5.27 -0.89
N LEU A 232 22.77 6.11 -1.06
CA LEU A 232 22.23 6.44 -2.38
C LEU A 232 23.21 7.30 -3.20
N ALA A 233 23.91 8.23 -2.55
CA ALA A 233 24.88 9.11 -3.21
C ALA A 233 26.14 8.37 -3.67
N SER A 234 26.56 7.30 -2.97
CA SER A 234 27.75 6.52 -3.33
C SER A 234 27.56 5.63 -4.57
N GLN A 235 26.32 5.40 -4.99
CA GLN A 235 26.02 4.55 -6.14
C GLN A 235 25.78 5.35 -7.43
N PRO A 236 26.45 4.98 -8.56
CA PRO A 236 26.29 5.69 -9.84
C PRO A 236 24.84 5.75 -10.34
N ALA A 237 24.05 4.69 -10.11
CA ALA A 237 22.66 4.60 -10.54
C ALA A 237 21.72 5.58 -9.79
N THR A 238 22.12 6.02 -8.60
CA THR A 238 21.32 6.88 -7.72
C THR A 238 22.04 8.19 -7.37
N ALA A 239 23.18 8.48 -8.01
CA ALA A 239 23.96 9.69 -7.77
C ALA A 239 23.14 10.98 -8.00
N GLN A 240 22.21 10.95 -8.95
CA GLN A 240 21.27 12.04 -9.21
C GLN A 240 20.34 12.36 -8.02
N LEU A 241 20.13 11.41 -7.10
CA LEU A 241 19.32 11.62 -5.90
C LEU A 241 19.98 12.62 -4.94
N ALA A 242 21.30 12.78 -4.98
CA ALA A 242 22.01 13.79 -4.20
C ALA A 242 21.58 15.22 -4.58
N ALA A 243 21.13 15.43 -5.83
CA ALA A 243 20.64 16.72 -6.30
C ALA A 243 19.15 16.97 -5.99
N ILE A 244 18.40 15.96 -5.51
CA ILE A 244 16.96 16.11 -5.23
C ILE A 244 16.72 17.11 -4.11
N LYS A 245 17.48 17.05 -3.01
CA LYS A 245 17.29 17.96 -1.88
C LYS A 245 17.36 19.44 -2.31
N PRO A 246 18.46 19.93 -2.92
CA PRO A 246 18.52 21.33 -3.34
C PRO A 246 17.48 21.69 -4.42
N GLN A 247 17.14 20.75 -5.33
CA GLN A 247 16.08 20.98 -6.31
C GLN A 247 14.70 21.12 -5.66
N LEU A 248 14.41 20.30 -4.65
CA LEU A 248 13.16 20.34 -3.90
C LEU A 248 13.06 21.61 -3.07
N GLU A 249 14.15 22.03 -2.42
CA GLU A 249 14.22 23.31 -1.69
C GLU A 249 13.91 24.48 -2.62
N LEU A 250 14.57 24.55 -3.79
CA LEU A 250 14.32 25.59 -4.78
C LEU A 250 12.89 25.55 -5.32
N TYR A 251 12.36 24.36 -5.61
CA TYR A 251 10.99 24.19 -6.08
C TYR A 251 9.97 24.68 -5.05
N VAL A 252 10.11 24.27 -3.79
CA VAL A 252 9.22 24.72 -2.71
C VAL A 252 9.36 26.22 -2.46
N GLN A 253 10.58 26.78 -2.53
CA GLN A 253 10.78 28.23 -2.40
C GLN A 253 10.14 29.03 -3.53
N SER A 254 10.19 28.52 -4.77
CA SER A 254 9.75 29.26 -5.97
C SER A 254 8.31 28.97 -6.40
N THR A 255 7.69 27.89 -5.92
CA THR A 255 6.35 27.51 -6.37
C THR A 255 5.30 28.47 -5.81
N GLU A 256 4.46 29.05 -6.68
CA GLU A 256 3.29 29.84 -6.25
C GLU A 256 2.09 28.95 -5.91
N LEU A 257 2.24 27.62 -5.99
CA LEU A 257 1.13 26.66 -5.86
C LEU A 257 0.76 26.30 -4.41
N VAL A 258 1.47 26.85 -3.43
CA VAL A 258 1.23 26.58 -2.00
C VAL A 258 1.23 27.86 -1.19
N THR A 259 0.43 27.87 -0.12
CA THR A 259 0.39 28.99 0.83
C THR A 259 1.71 29.12 1.58
N GLU A 260 1.98 30.32 2.10
CA GLU A 260 3.19 30.61 2.89
C GLU A 260 3.37 29.64 4.05
N ARG A 261 2.31 29.37 4.82
CA ARG A 261 2.35 28.42 5.94
C ARG A 261 2.75 27.01 5.51
N ILE A 262 2.23 26.51 4.38
CA ILE A 262 2.59 25.19 3.87
C ILE A 262 4.04 25.19 3.41
N ARG A 263 4.47 26.25 2.71
CA ARG A 263 5.86 26.44 2.26
C ARG A 263 6.84 26.36 3.41
N GLU A 264 6.60 27.10 4.49
CA GLU A 264 7.46 27.14 5.67
C GLU A 264 7.62 25.76 6.30
N ASN A 265 6.51 25.01 6.47
CA ASN A 265 6.57 23.66 7.04
C ASN A 265 7.31 22.69 6.12
N LEU A 266 7.07 22.75 4.81
CA LEU A 266 7.82 21.91 3.85
C LEU A 266 9.32 22.23 3.89
N LEU A 267 9.71 23.50 3.92
CA LEU A 267 11.11 23.91 4.02
C LEU A 267 11.75 23.49 5.34
N LEU A 268 11.00 23.59 6.45
CA LEU A 268 11.45 23.12 7.75
C LEU A 268 11.75 21.61 7.72
N PHE A 269 10.83 20.80 7.18
CA PHE A 269 11.05 19.36 7.01
C PHE A 269 12.24 19.06 6.09
N ILE A 270 12.36 19.73 4.94
CA ILE A 270 13.47 19.48 4.01
C ILE A 270 14.83 19.79 4.66
N SER A 271 14.89 20.87 5.44
CA SER A 271 16.11 21.26 6.15
C SER A 271 16.52 20.22 7.20
N ASN A 272 15.56 19.74 8.01
CA ASN A 272 15.74 18.76 9.07
C ASN A 272 14.58 17.76 9.09
N PRO A 273 14.67 16.64 8.34
CA PRO A 273 13.53 15.75 8.13
C PRO A 273 13.33 14.86 9.34
N GLN A 274 12.69 15.36 10.38
CA GLN A 274 12.35 14.59 11.59
C GLN A 274 10.91 14.10 11.52
N ARG A 275 9.94 14.99 11.33
CA ARG A 275 8.55 14.61 11.13
C ARG A 275 7.88 15.53 10.12
N VAL A 276 6.97 14.97 9.33
CA VAL A 276 6.00 15.76 8.56
C VAL A 276 4.64 15.09 8.66
N LYS A 277 3.63 15.90 8.94
CA LYS A 277 2.23 15.52 9.02
C LYS A 277 1.44 16.34 8.02
N LEU A 278 0.75 15.66 7.11
CA LEU A 278 -0.25 16.24 6.23
C LEU A 278 -1.62 15.74 6.65
N SER A 279 -2.57 16.64 6.87
CA SER A 279 -3.96 16.27 7.12
C SER A 279 -4.89 17.11 6.27
N PHE A 280 -6.00 16.52 5.84
CA PHE A 280 -6.98 17.21 5.01
C PHE A 280 -8.39 16.71 5.35
N ASN A 281 -9.36 17.58 5.19
CA ASN A 281 -10.78 17.28 5.32
C ASN A 281 -11.52 18.11 4.27
N LEU A 282 -11.97 17.44 3.21
CA LEU A 282 -12.51 18.10 2.03
C LEU A 282 -13.86 18.75 2.38
N GLN A 283 -14.09 19.98 1.91
CA GLN A 283 -15.37 20.68 2.08
C GLN A 283 -16.55 19.90 1.51
N ARG A 284 -16.31 19.13 0.44
CA ARG A 284 -17.24 18.14 -0.11
C ARG A 284 -16.47 16.88 -0.51
N PRO A 285 -17.07 15.69 -0.40
CA PRO A 285 -16.44 14.46 -0.87
C PRO A 285 -16.14 14.53 -2.36
N LEU A 286 -15.00 13.99 -2.78
CA LEU A 286 -14.59 13.95 -4.18
C LEU A 286 -14.55 12.53 -4.70
N THR A 287 -15.17 12.30 -5.86
CA THR A 287 -15.01 11.02 -6.58
C THR A 287 -13.60 10.90 -7.15
N TRP A 288 -13.15 9.66 -7.40
CA TRP A 288 -11.87 9.44 -8.08
C TRP A 288 -11.80 10.09 -9.47
N GLN A 289 -12.92 10.16 -10.18
CA GLN A 289 -12.97 10.82 -11.48
C GLN A 289 -12.71 12.32 -11.34
N GLN A 290 -13.31 12.99 -10.34
CA GLN A 290 -13.10 14.41 -10.09
C GLN A 290 -11.67 14.74 -9.64
N LEU A 291 -11.04 13.83 -8.90
CA LEU A 291 -9.62 13.96 -8.53
C LEU A 291 -8.68 13.89 -9.75
N GLN A 292 -9.08 13.21 -10.83
CA GLN A 292 -8.25 12.98 -12.02
C GLN A 292 -8.58 13.91 -13.20
N SER A 293 -9.82 14.40 -13.28
CA SER A 293 -10.34 15.13 -14.45
C SER A 293 -9.81 16.55 -14.56
N GLY A 294 -9.24 17.10 -13.48
CA GLY A 294 -8.80 18.50 -13.43
C GLY A 294 -9.94 19.51 -13.32
N GLU A 295 -11.19 19.06 -13.24
CA GLU A 295 -12.39 19.90 -13.08
C GLU A 295 -12.28 20.84 -11.87
N LEU A 296 -11.64 20.37 -10.79
CA LEU A 296 -11.39 21.18 -9.60
C LEU A 296 -10.45 22.35 -9.84
N ALA A 297 -9.57 22.28 -10.84
CA ALA A 297 -8.68 23.39 -11.20
C ALA A 297 -9.42 24.49 -11.99
N GLU A 298 -10.60 24.21 -12.54
CA GLU A 298 -11.47 25.23 -13.14
C GLU A 298 -12.21 26.04 -12.05
N GLU A 299 -12.50 25.43 -10.90
CA GLU A 299 -13.15 26.07 -9.76
C GLU A 299 -12.16 26.73 -8.78
N LEU A 300 -10.99 26.11 -8.58
CA LEU A 300 -9.99 26.49 -7.58
C LEU A 300 -8.73 27.01 -8.29
N THR A 301 -8.62 28.33 -8.37
CA THR A 301 -7.57 29.02 -9.16
C THR A 301 -6.41 29.52 -8.32
N THR A 302 -6.56 29.57 -7.00
CA THR A 302 -5.54 30.08 -6.06
C THR A 302 -5.19 29.04 -4.99
N PRO A 303 -3.95 29.04 -4.46
CA PRO A 303 -3.56 28.16 -3.36
C PRO A 303 -4.47 28.26 -2.14
N GLU A 304 -4.97 29.46 -1.82
CA GLU A 304 -5.86 29.70 -0.69
C GLU A 304 -7.22 29.02 -0.90
N GLN A 305 -7.74 29.05 -2.13
CA GLN A 305 -8.96 28.32 -2.48
C GLN A 305 -8.74 26.81 -2.37
N TRP A 306 -7.59 26.31 -2.82
CA TRP A 306 -7.22 24.91 -2.66
C TRP A 306 -7.11 24.50 -1.19
N VAL A 307 -6.46 25.30 -0.34
CA VAL A 307 -6.36 25.04 1.10
C VAL A 307 -7.73 25.12 1.77
N ALA A 308 -8.57 26.10 1.43
CA ALA A 308 -9.91 26.21 1.97
C ALA A 308 -10.76 25.00 1.59
N PHE A 309 -10.71 24.57 0.33
CA PHE A 309 -11.46 23.43 -0.19
C PHE A 309 -10.99 22.11 0.44
N THR A 310 -9.68 21.89 0.49
CA THR A 310 -9.09 20.64 0.99
C THR A 310 -9.03 20.56 2.51
N GLY A 311 -9.06 21.71 3.20
CA GLY A 311 -8.70 21.79 4.61
C GLY A 311 -7.26 21.37 4.88
N LEU A 312 -6.36 21.47 3.89
CA LEU A 312 -4.99 20.97 3.98
C LEU A 312 -4.19 21.70 5.06
N LEU A 313 -3.70 20.93 6.02
CA LEU A 313 -2.75 21.35 7.04
C LEU A 313 -1.46 20.55 6.86
N VAL A 314 -0.34 21.27 6.86
CA VAL A 314 1.01 20.68 6.85
C VAL A 314 1.74 21.16 8.09
N GLU A 315 2.24 20.21 8.87
CA GLU A 315 3.00 20.43 10.09
C GLU A 315 4.33 19.68 9.96
N ALA A 316 5.44 20.33 10.29
CA ALA A 316 6.77 19.74 10.15
C ALA A 316 7.66 20.02 11.35
N ASN A 317 8.61 19.08 11.58
CA ASN A 317 9.57 18.88 12.68
C ASN A 317 9.24 17.71 13.63
#